data_AF-A0A966NW55-F1
#
_entry.id   AF-A0A966NW55-F1
#
_cell.length_a   1.000
_cell.length_b   1.000
_cell.length_c   1.000
_cell.angle_alpha   90.00
_cell.angle_beta   90.00
_cell.angle_gamma   90.00
#
_symmetry.space_group_name_H-M   'P 1'
#
loop_
_entity.id
_entity.type
_entity.pdbx_description
1 polymer ?
#
loop_
_entity_poly.entity_id
_entity_poly.type
_entity_poly.pdbx_seq_one_letter_code
_entity_poly.pdbx_strand_id
1 'polypeptide(L)'
;PEYKAQREKQPDILYQQLELVRELLGALGVATLDYQGFEGDDLIATIVDRCERDGNDVVIVTGDRDSYQLVHDPHVRVLYNKRGVSDYALYDEKGIVERTGVTPAQYVDYAALRGDPSDNLDGLPGVGEKTAAKLLNQYGSLKAIIDAAGEQTPKLKAAIIEHADRVVRNAELMRLRRDVPIDVDYASFVPRPDLGRTAAMFTTLEFKNMMSRVKDAFSAFVTDDAPAGVAESAEQNAVVGLEAKVTRGSSLPAKVKGEVVVLAGWGSEDTLGDAPNGLAVVSDVSSSSVTWIDDVSRVLDSLSKLPMIVTHDAKRLHRWMLSSGREDLPKVFDVAIAGYLLDPADGERTVGDLAAAHLGVALDASSRTPSGQLSF
;
A
#
# COMPACT_ATOMS: atom_id res chain seq x y z
N PRO A 1 14.66 35.87 -7.27
CA PRO A 1 13.68 34.81 -7.59
C PRO A 1 12.81 34.51 -6.35
N GLU A 2 11.53 34.92 -6.39
CA GLU A 2 10.56 34.74 -5.29
C GLU A 2 9.64 33.53 -5.49
N TYR A 3 9.56 33.01 -6.72
CA TYR A 3 8.78 31.82 -7.08
C TYR A 3 9.27 30.59 -6.31
N LYS A 4 8.36 29.93 -5.59
CA LYS A 4 8.65 28.79 -4.70
C LYS A 4 9.74 29.05 -3.64
N ALA A 5 10.14 30.30 -3.41
CA ALA A 5 11.27 30.66 -2.55
C ALA A 5 11.02 30.37 -1.06
N GLN A 6 9.75 30.24 -0.65
CA GLN A 6 9.35 29.90 0.72
C GLN A 6 9.11 28.40 0.92
N ARG A 7 9.34 27.54 -0.09
CA ARG A 7 9.24 26.09 0.12
C ARG A 7 10.38 25.67 1.05
N GLU A 8 10.03 25.41 2.31
CA GLU A 8 10.96 24.86 3.28
C GLU A 8 11.57 23.57 2.73
N LYS A 9 12.88 23.39 2.95
CA LYS A 9 13.56 22.16 2.57
C LYS A 9 12.84 21.00 3.25
N GLN A 10 12.33 20.06 2.45
CA GLN A 10 11.63 18.90 2.98
C GLN A 10 12.56 18.07 3.89
N PRO A 11 12.02 17.35 4.89
CA PRO A 11 12.82 16.52 5.78
C PRO A 11 13.61 15.48 4.97
N ASP A 12 14.87 15.22 5.34
CA ASP A 12 15.73 14.26 4.63
C ASP A 12 15.10 12.85 4.53
N ILE A 13 14.27 12.48 5.51
CA ILE A 13 13.48 11.23 5.54
C ILE A 13 12.53 11.13 4.33
N LEU A 14 11.93 12.23 3.89
CA LEU A 14 11.00 12.22 2.76
C LEU A 14 11.71 11.92 1.44
N TYR A 15 12.95 12.40 1.26
CA TYR A 15 13.73 12.08 0.07
C TYR A 15 14.04 10.58 -0.03
N GLN A 16 14.39 9.94 1.10
CA GLN A 16 14.61 8.49 1.15
C GLN A 16 13.32 7.71 0.80
N GLN A 17 12.17 8.20 1.24
CA GLN A 17 10.88 7.59 0.90
C GLN A 17 10.57 7.72 -0.60
N LEU A 18 10.94 8.82 -1.25
CA LEU A 18 10.73 9.00 -2.69
C LEU A 18 11.53 8.00 -3.53
N GLU A 19 12.73 7.63 -3.10
CA GLU A 19 13.54 6.59 -3.74
C GLU A 19 12.82 5.22 -3.68
N LEU A 20 12.29 4.85 -2.51
CA LEU A 20 11.50 3.63 -2.35
C LEU A 20 10.25 3.62 -3.23
N VAL A 21 9.58 4.77 -3.38
CA VAL A 21 8.42 4.91 -4.28
C VAL A 21 8.84 4.67 -5.73
N ARG A 22 9.97 5.22 -6.18
CA ARG A 22 10.48 5.00 -7.54
C ARG A 22 10.84 3.53 -7.79
N GLU A 23 11.49 2.89 -6.82
CA GLU A 23 11.78 1.46 -6.91
C GLU A 23 10.52 0.62 -7.04
N LEU A 24 9.47 0.95 -6.26
CA LEU A 24 8.20 0.24 -6.30
C LEU A 24 7.46 0.47 -7.62
N LEU A 25 7.43 1.71 -8.12
CA LEU A 25 6.88 2.02 -9.45
C LEU A 25 7.61 1.22 -10.54
N GLY A 26 8.94 1.12 -10.44
CA GLY A 26 9.75 0.30 -11.33
C GLY A 26 9.43 -1.20 -11.22
N ALA A 27 9.19 -1.73 -10.02
CA ALA A 27 8.76 -3.12 -9.83
C ALA A 27 7.36 -3.39 -10.37
N LEU A 28 6.45 -2.41 -10.28
CA LEU A 28 5.12 -2.46 -10.89
C LEU A 28 5.15 -2.20 -12.41
N GLY A 29 6.32 -1.91 -12.97
CA GLY A 29 6.50 -1.57 -14.38
C GLY A 29 5.81 -0.29 -14.80
N VAL A 30 5.51 0.62 -13.86
CA VAL A 30 4.91 1.93 -14.14
C VAL A 30 6.00 2.86 -14.65
N ALA A 31 5.78 3.44 -15.84
CA ALA A 31 6.73 4.38 -16.42
C ALA A 31 6.87 5.63 -15.55
N THR A 32 8.11 6.01 -15.29
CA THR A 32 8.47 7.26 -14.60
C THR A 32 9.32 8.10 -15.54
N LEU A 33 9.01 9.39 -15.63
CA LEU A 33 9.71 10.32 -16.50
C LEU A 33 10.26 11.47 -15.67
N ASP A 34 11.51 11.82 -15.92
CA ASP A 34 12.16 13.02 -15.41
C ASP A 34 12.96 13.67 -16.54
N TYR A 35 12.99 15.01 -16.54
CA TYR A 35 13.76 15.76 -17.51
C TYR A 35 14.36 17.00 -16.85
N GLN A 36 15.69 17.09 -16.90
CA GLN A 36 16.42 18.14 -16.18
C GLN A 36 16.01 19.54 -16.67
N GLY A 37 15.70 20.43 -15.72
CA GLY A 37 15.34 21.83 -16.00
C GLY A 37 13.86 22.07 -16.32
N PHE A 38 13.02 21.05 -16.14
CA PHE A 38 11.56 21.14 -16.30
C PHE A 38 10.87 20.55 -15.07
N GLU A 39 9.67 21.04 -14.79
CA GLU A 39 8.86 20.53 -13.69
C GLU A 39 7.99 19.35 -14.14
N GLY A 40 7.52 18.53 -13.21
CA GLY A 40 6.63 17.40 -13.52
C GLY A 40 5.37 17.84 -14.27
N ASP A 41 4.84 19.02 -13.94
CA ASP A 41 3.65 19.59 -14.58
C ASP A 41 3.92 20.00 -16.04
N ASP A 42 5.15 20.41 -16.39
CA ASP A 42 5.55 20.66 -17.78
C ASP A 42 5.60 19.36 -18.60
N LEU A 43 6.10 18.27 -17.98
CA LEU A 43 6.10 16.96 -18.61
C LEU A 43 4.66 16.48 -18.85
N ILE A 44 3.78 16.63 -17.86
CA ILE A 44 2.35 16.30 -17.98
C ILE A 44 1.71 17.11 -19.11
N ALA A 45 1.90 18.43 -19.13
CA ALA A 45 1.36 19.30 -20.16
C ALA A 45 1.83 18.90 -21.56
N THR A 46 3.10 18.55 -21.72
CA THR A 46 3.67 18.09 -22.99
C THR A 46 3.10 16.74 -23.44
N ILE A 47 2.89 15.79 -22.51
CA ILE A 47 2.32 14.47 -22.81
C ILE A 47 0.85 14.61 -23.20
N VAL A 48 0.07 15.38 -22.45
CA VAL A 48 -1.34 15.66 -22.70
C VAL A 48 -1.55 16.18 -24.12
N ASP A 49 -0.77 17.20 -24.50
CA ASP A 49 -0.80 17.81 -25.82
C ASP A 49 -0.56 16.81 -26.97
N ARG A 50 0.31 15.81 -26.74
CA ARG A 50 0.60 14.76 -27.73
C ARG A 50 -0.51 13.72 -27.77
N CYS A 51 -0.96 13.25 -26.61
CA CYS A 51 -2.07 12.31 -26.52
C CYS A 51 -3.32 12.84 -27.22
N GLU A 52 -3.66 14.09 -26.97
CA GLU A 52 -4.79 14.75 -27.60
C GLU A 52 -4.62 14.85 -29.13
N ARG A 53 -3.43 15.27 -29.60
CA ARG A 53 -3.12 15.32 -31.04
C ARG A 53 -3.28 13.96 -31.72
N ASP A 54 -2.97 12.89 -31.01
CA ASP A 54 -3.08 11.51 -31.48
C ASP A 54 -4.48 10.91 -31.24
N GLY A 55 -5.43 11.69 -30.69
CA GLY A 55 -6.82 11.30 -30.47
C GLY A 55 -7.03 10.37 -29.26
N ASN A 56 -6.09 10.34 -28.31
CA ASN A 56 -6.15 9.54 -27.10
C ASN A 56 -6.76 10.33 -25.94
N ASP A 57 -7.58 9.66 -25.13
CA ASP A 57 -8.13 10.23 -23.90
C ASP A 57 -7.09 10.20 -22.77
N VAL A 58 -7.04 11.27 -21.98
CA VAL A 58 -6.11 11.45 -20.86
C VAL A 58 -6.87 11.85 -19.60
N VAL A 59 -6.53 11.20 -18.48
CA VAL A 59 -6.95 11.61 -17.15
C VAL A 59 -5.72 11.98 -16.33
N ILE A 60 -5.58 13.27 -16.02
CA ILE A 60 -4.49 13.79 -15.20
C ILE A 60 -4.87 13.58 -13.73
N VAL A 61 -4.06 12.87 -12.96
CA VAL A 61 -4.31 12.64 -11.52
C VAL A 61 -3.36 13.54 -10.72
N THR A 62 -3.89 14.57 -10.06
CA THR A 62 -3.07 15.55 -9.34
C THR A 62 -3.85 16.26 -8.22
N GLY A 63 -3.10 16.83 -7.27
CA GLY A 63 -3.62 17.78 -6.28
C GLY A 63 -3.34 19.23 -6.59
N ASP A 64 -2.61 19.48 -7.68
CA ASP A 64 -2.33 20.81 -8.15
C ASP A 64 -3.47 21.31 -9.06
N ARG A 65 -3.87 22.57 -8.84
CA ARG A 65 -4.91 23.19 -9.67
C ARG A 65 -4.35 23.77 -10.95
N ASP A 66 -3.02 23.90 -11.09
CA ASP A 66 -2.41 24.42 -12.30
C ASP A 66 -2.72 23.55 -13.51
N SER A 67 -2.93 22.25 -13.31
CA SER A 67 -3.40 21.31 -14.35
C SER A 67 -4.81 21.63 -14.88
N TYR A 68 -5.61 22.48 -14.23
CA TYR A 68 -6.92 22.89 -14.76
C TYR A 68 -6.81 23.61 -16.10
N GLN A 69 -5.67 24.23 -16.39
CA GLN A 69 -5.40 24.86 -17.69
C GLN A 69 -5.24 23.85 -18.85
N LEU A 70 -5.13 22.55 -18.54
CA LEU A 70 -4.93 21.47 -19.51
C LEU A 70 -6.23 20.76 -19.89
N VAL A 71 -7.32 20.97 -19.14
CA VAL A 71 -8.62 20.33 -19.41
C VAL A 71 -9.15 20.79 -20.77
N HIS A 72 -9.54 19.84 -21.61
CA HIS A 72 -10.11 20.09 -22.93
C HIS A 72 -10.97 18.90 -23.38
N ASP A 73 -12.25 19.15 -23.61
CA ASP A 73 -13.19 18.09 -23.95
C ASP A 73 -13.11 17.69 -25.43
N PRO A 74 -13.33 16.41 -25.78
CA PRO A 74 -13.70 15.30 -24.89
C PRO A 74 -12.50 14.55 -24.29
N HIS A 75 -11.27 14.90 -24.68
CA HIS A 75 -10.11 14.02 -24.50
C HIS A 75 -9.42 14.17 -23.16
N VAL A 76 -9.35 15.36 -22.58
CA VAL A 76 -8.50 15.64 -21.41
C VAL A 76 -9.33 16.05 -20.22
N ARG A 77 -9.25 15.26 -19.15
CA ARG A 77 -9.91 15.52 -17.86
C ARG A 77 -8.91 15.49 -16.71
N VAL A 78 -9.25 16.14 -15.59
CA VAL A 78 -8.42 16.15 -14.38
C VAL A 78 -9.16 15.44 -13.24
N LEU A 79 -8.55 14.39 -12.69
CA LEU A 79 -8.97 13.77 -11.44
C LEU A 79 -8.24 14.45 -10.26
N TYR A 80 -8.90 15.44 -9.67
CA TYR A 80 -8.37 16.26 -8.59
C TYR A 80 -8.59 15.61 -7.23
N ASN A 81 -7.53 15.45 -6.42
CA ASN A 81 -7.67 14.98 -5.04
C ASN A 81 -7.98 16.17 -4.09
N LYS A 82 -9.22 16.24 -3.61
CA LYS A 82 -9.66 17.34 -2.74
C LYS A 82 -9.04 17.25 -1.35
N ARG A 83 -9.00 16.04 -0.80
CA ARG A 83 -8.48 15.77 0.54
C ARG A 83 -7.99 14.33 0.65
N GLY A 84 -6.71 14.18 0.99
CA GLY A 84 -6.08 12.87 1.15
C GLY A 84 -6.15 12.04 -0.13
N VAL A 85 -6.32 10.72 0.04
CA VAL A 85 -6.32 9.73 -1.05
C VAL A 85 -7.68 9.09 -1.31
N SER A 86 -8.77 9.67 -0.78
CA SER A 86 -10.11 9.08 -0.82
C SER A 86 -11.22 9.99 -1.37
N ASP A 87 -10.99 11.30 -1.44
CA ASP A 87 -11.97 12.27 -1.97
C ASP A 87 -11.45 12.87 -3.28
N TYR A 88 -11.97 12.35 -4.40
CA TYR A 88 -11.60 12.79 -5.74
C TYR A 88 -12.78 13.48 -6.45
N ALA A 89 -12.46 14.44 -7.30
CA ALA A 89 -13.39 14.99 -8.28
C ALA A 89 -12.79 14.91 -9.68
N LEU A 90 -13.56 14.34 -10.61
CA LEU A 90 -13.22 14.37 -12.02
C LEU A 90 -13.79 15.65 -12.64
N TYR A 91 -12.92 16.47 -13.21
CA TYR A 91 -13.27 17.73 -13.85
C TYR A 91 -13.09 17.63 -15.37
N ASP A 92 -14.18 17.91 -16.08
CA ASP A 92 -14.26 18.30 -17.49
C ASP A 92 -14.31 19.84 -17.60
N GLU A 93 -14.42 20.40 -18.80
CA GLU A 93 -14.42 21.87 -18.98
C GLU A 93 -15.56 22.53 -18.20
N LYS A 94 -16.74 21.91 -18.23
CA LYS A 94 -17.91 22.37 -17.49
C LYS A 94 -17.66 22.39 -15.99
N GLY A 95 -17.06 21.34 -15.44
CA GLY A 95 -16.70 21.24 -14.04
C GLY A 95 -15.69 22.31 -13.61
N ILE A 96 -14.73 22.65 -14.48
CA ILE A 96 -13.81 23.76 -14.25
C ILE A 96 -14.56 25.09 -14.16
N VAL A 97 -15.49 25.36 -15.09
CA VAL A 97 -16.31 26.58 -15.08
C VAL A 97 -17.20 26.64 -13.84
N GLU A 98 -17.86 25.55 -13.47
CA GLU A 98 -18.70 25.49 -12.26
C GLU A 98 -17.88 25.74 -10.97
N ARG A 99 -16.64 25.24 -10.95
CA ARG A 99 -15.75 25.38 -9.79
C ARG A 99 -15.11 26.76 -9.67
N THR A 100 -14.68 27.34 -10.77
CA THR A 100 -13.78 28.52 -10.78
C THR A 100 -14.45 29.77 -11.35
N GLY A 101 -15.52 29.59 -12.12
CA GLY A 101 -16.20 30.65 -12.85
C GLY A 101 -15.51 31.06 -14.15
N VAL A 102 -14.44 30.37 -14.58
CA VAL A 102 -13.70 30.64 -15.82
C VAL A 102 -13.44 29.35 -16.60
N THR A 103 -13.16 29.49 -17.89
CA THR A 103 -12.77 28.36 -18.76
C THR A 103 -11.32 27.90 -18.48
N PRO A 104 -10.94 26.66 -18.84
CA PRO A 104 -9.54 26.19 -18.78
C PRO A 104 -8.55 27.16 -19.44
N ALA A 105 -8.89 27.69 -20.62
CA ALA A 105 -8.05 28.64 -21.36
C ALA A 105 -7.81 29.96 -20.60
N GLN A 106 -8.71 30.35 -19.70
CA GLN A 106 -8.61 31.55 -18.87
C GLN A 106 -8.01 31.27 -17.50
N TYR A 107 -7.77 30.01 -17.15
CA TYR A 107 -7.40 29.61 -15.79
C TYR A 107 -6.09 30.26 -15.31
N VAL A 108 -5.10 30.37 -16.19
CA VAL A 108 -3.79 30.99 -15.88
C VAL A 108 -3.95 32.46 -15.52
N ASP A 109 -4.68 33.23 -16.34
CA ASP A 109 -4.96 34.64 -16.05
C ASP A 109 -5.76 34.79 -14.75
N TYR A 110 -6.71 33.87 -14.51
CA TYR A 110 -7.50 33.82 -13.29
C TYR A 110 -6.61 33.62 -12.06
N ALA A 111 -5.72 32.62 -12.11
CA ALA A 111 -4.77 32.29 -11.05
C ALA A 111 -3.82 33.47 -10.77
N ALA A 112 -3.29 34.11 -11.81
CA ALA A 112 -2.42 35.26 -11.68
C ALA A 112 -3.12 36.47 -11.02
N LEU A 113 -4.38 36.71 -11.35
CA LEU A 113 -5.19 37.79 -10.76
C LEU A 113 -5.48 37.55 -9.28
N ARG A 114 -5.88 36.33 -8.89
CA ARG A 114 -6.17 35.99 -7.48
C ARG A 114 -4.92 35.83 -6.63
N GLY A 115 -3.78 35.51 -7.26
CA GLY A 115 -2.55 35.10 -6.59
C GLY A 115 -2.56 33.64 -6.16
N ASP A 116 -1.38 33.07 -6.00
CA ASP A 116 -1.18 31.72 -5.48
C ASP A 116 -0.23 31.67 -4.28
N PRO A 117 -0.76 31.54 -3.04
CA PRO A 117 0.06 31.49 -1.84
C PRO A 117 1.00 30.27 -1.76
N SER A 118 0.63 29.11 -2.34
CA SER A 118 1.48 27.90 -2.26
C SER A 118 2.79 28.07 -3.02
N ASP A 119 2.75 28.87 -4.09
CA ASP A 119 3.90 29.21 -4.93
C ASP A 119 4.49 30.59 -4.64
N ASN A 120 3.99 31.25 -3.59
CA ASN A 120 4.42 32.58 -3.14
C ASN A 120 4.28 33.64 -4.25
N LEU A 121 3.13 33.62 -4.94
CA LEU A 121 2.79 34.54 -6.04
C LEU A 121 1.63 35.46 -5.64
N ASP A 122 1.95 36.70 -5.25
CA ASP A 122 0.91 37.69 -4.93
C ASP A 122 0.12 38.12 -6.17
N GLY A 123 -1.21 38.05 -6.07
CA GLY A 123 -2.14 38.53 -7.10
C GLY A 123 -2.36 40.04 -7.08
N LEU A 124 -3.49 40.50 -7.64
CA LEU A 124 -3.92 41.88 -7.52
C LEU A 124 -4.54 42.15 -6.14
N PRO A 125 -4.09 43.17 -5.40
CA PRO A 125 -4.69 43.52 -4.12
C PRO A 125 -6.19 43.79 -4.22
N GLY A 126 -6.97 43.10 -3.39
CA GLY A 126 -8.44 43.22 -3.38
C GLY A 126 -9.15 42.45 -4.49
N VAL A 127 -8.44 41.66 -5.29
CA VAL A 127 -9.01 40.76 -6.30
C VAL A 127 -8.88 39.32 -5.80
N GLY A 128 -9.98 38.77 -5.28
CA GLY A 128 -10.08 37.33 -4.96
C GLY A 128 -10.74 36.55 -6.09
N GLU A 129 -10.97 35.25 -5.87
CA GLU A 129 -11.54 34.30 -6.84
C GLU A 129 -12.77 34.86 -7.59
N LYS A 130 -13.78 35.38 -6.87
CA LYS A 130 -15.01 35.91 -7.49
C LYS A 130 -14.76 37.14 -8.37
N THR A 131 -13.88 38.04 -7.93
CA THR A 131 -13.58 39.27 -8.66
C THR A 131 -12.74 38.97 -9.90
N ALA A 132 -11.76 38.05 -9.79
CA ALA A 132 -10.95 37.59 -10.91
C ALA A 132 -11.83 36.96 -12.01
N ALA A 133 -12.71 36.02 -11.63
CA ALA A 133 -13.64 35.39 -12.58
C ALA A 133 -14.57 36.42 -13.24
N LYS A 134 -15.12 37.37 -12.47
CA LYS A 134 -15.98 38.44 -13.03
C LYS A 134 -15.23 39.28 -14.07
N LEU A 135 -14.00 39.70 -13.77
CA LEU A 135 -13.19 40.52 -14.68
C LEU A 135 -12.86 39.75 -15.96
N LEU A 136 -12.49 38.48 -15.86
CA LEU A 136 -12.19 37.65 -17.04
C LEU A 136 -13.43 37.34 -17.88
N ASN A 137 -14.57 37.10 -17.27
CA ASN A 137 -15.82 36.91 -18.01
C ASN A 137 -16.28 38.19 -18.72
N GLN A 138 -15.92 39.37 -18.18
CA GLN A 138 -16.26 40.66 -18.78
C GLN A 138 -15.29 41.06 -19.91
N TYR A 139 -13.98 40.89 -19.71
CA TYR A 139 -12.95 41.43 -20.59
C TYR A 139 -12.20 40.37 -21.41
N GLY A 140 -12.37 39.08 -21.08
CA GLY A 140 -11.84 37.94 -21.82
C GLY A 140 -10.40 37.53 -21.45
N SER A 141 -9.50 38.49 -21.22
CA SER A 141 -8.07 38.23 -20.95
C SER A 141 -7.44 39.21 -19.96
N LEU A 142 -6.32 38.84 -19.35
CA LEU A 142 -5.54 39.71 -18.47
C LEU A 142 -5.16 41.03 -19.16
N LYS A 143 -4.71 40.97 -20.42
CA LYS A 143 -4.36 42.16 -21.20
C LYS A 143 -5.55 43.11 -21.35
N ALA A 144 -6.73 42.59 -21.69
CA ALA A 144 -7.93 43.40 -21.85
C ALA A 144 -8.37 44.03 -20.51
N ILE A 145 -8.17 43.35 -19.38
CA ILE A 145 -8.44 43.91 -18.05
C ILE A 145 -7.50 45.08 -17.75
N ILE A 146 -6.22 44.96 -18.09
CA ILE A 146 -5.22 46.02 -17.92
C ILE A 146 -5.55 47.22 -18.81
N ASP A 147 -5.87 46.98 -20.09
CA ASP A 147 -6.26 48.03 -21.05
C ASP A 147 -7.53 48.77 -20.59
N ALA A 148 -8.47 48.07 -19.92
CA ALA A 148 -9.69 48.62 -19.36
C ALA A 148 -9.56 49.15 -17.91
N ALA A 149 -8.35 49.29 -17.37
CA ALA A 149 -8.14 49.75 -15.98
C ALA A 149 -8.81 51.10 -15.69
N GLY A 150 -8.90 51.98 -16.70
CA GLY A 150 -9.53 53.29 -16.60
C GLY A 150 -11.03 53.26 -16.25
N GLU A 151 -11.72 52.17 -16.57
CA GLU A 151 -13.16 51.97 -16.35
C GLU A 151 -13.48 51.39 -14.97
N GLN A 152 -12.45 50.98 -14.22
CA GLN A 152 -12.62 50.33 -12.92
C GLN A 152 -12.80 51.34 -11.79
N THR A 153 -13.29 50.86 -10.64
CA THR A 153 -13.35 51.65 -9.40
C THR A 153 -11.97 52.24 -9.05
N PRO A 154 -11.89 53.42 -8.42
CA PRO A 154 -10.60 54.08 -8.15
C PRO A 154 -9.56 53.17 -7.46
N LYS A 155 -10.00 52.33 -6.52
CA LYS A 155 -9.13 51.39 -5.81
C LYS A 155 -8.62 50.27 -6.71
N LEU A 156 -9.48 49.68 -7.54
CA LEU A 156 -9.09 48.61 -8.46
C LEU A 156 -8.22 49.14 -9.60
N LYS A 157 -8.53 50.32 -10.13
CA LYS A 157 -7.70 51.03 -11.11
C LYS A 157 -6.28 51.23 -10.59
N ALA A 158 -6.13 51.76 -9.37
CA ALA A 158 -4.82 51.94 -8.75
C ALA A 158 -4.06 50.61 -8.61
N ALA A 159 -4.74 49.57 -8.11
CA ALA A 159 -4.14 48.23 -7.97
C ALA A 159 -3.68 47.63 -9.31
N ILE A 160 -4.47 47.76 -10.38
CA ILE A 160 -4.09 47.29 -11.72
C ILE A 160 -2.86 48.07 -12.22
N ILE A 161 -2.88 49.40 -12.15
CA ILE A 161 -1.77 50.23 -12.65
C ILE A 161 -0.47 49.95 -11.88
N GLU A 162 -0.54 49.77 -10.56
CA GLU A 162 0.65 49.57 -9.72
C GLU A 162 1.23 48.15 -9.81
N HIS A 163 0.40 47.14 -10.09
CA HIS A 163 0.81 45.73 -10.02
C HIS A 163 0.64 44.93 -11.31
N ALA A 164 0.24 45.55 -12.43
CA ALA A 164 0.05 44.88 -13.72
C ALA A 164 1.28 44.07 -14.14
N ASP A 165 2.47 44.66 -14.11
CA ASP A 165 3.70 43.98 -14.53
C ASP A 165 3.99 42.72 -13.71
N ARG A 166 3.70 42.75 -12.40
CA ARG A 166 3.82 41.57 -11.53
C ARG A 166 2.85 40.47 -11.93
N VAL A 167 1.59 40.83 -12.18
CA VAL A 167 0.54 39.85 -12.50
C VAL A 167 0.76 39.24 -13.88
N VAL A 168 1.20 40.03 -14.85
CA VAL A 168 1.61 39.53 -16.18
C VAL A 168 2.76 38.54 -16.03
N ARG A 169 3.80 38.89 -15.27
CA ARG A 169 4.91 37.97 -14.97
C ARG A 169 4.43 36.70 -14.26
N ASN A 170 3.51 36.80 -13.31
CA ASN A 170 2.96 35.63 -12.62
C ASN A 170 2.20 34.72 -13.59
N ALA A 171 1.41 35.29 -14.52
CA ALA A 171 0.73 34.53 -15.56
C ALA A 171 1.71 33.80 -16.49
N GLU A 172 2.87 34.40 -16.79
CA GLU A 172 3.95 33.74 -17.53
C GLU A 172 4.56 32.58 -16.76
N LEU A 173 4.77 32.73 -15.43
CA LEU A 173 5.31 31.67 -14.56
C LEU A 173 4.34 30.51 -14.34
N MET A 174 3.04 30.79 -14.26
CA MET A 174 1.98 29.77 -14.04
C MET A 174 1.61 29.01 -15.32
N ARG A 175 2.04 29.48 -16.49
CA ARG A 175 1.76 28.84 -17.77
C ARG A 175 2.67 27.63 -17.93
N LEU A 176 2.09 26.44 -17.97
CA LEU A 176 2.85 25.20 -18.12
C LEU A 176 3.51 25.13 -19.50
N ARG A 177 4.76 24.67 -19.55
CA ARG A 177 5.46 24.43 -20.81
C ARG A 177 4.97 23.14 -21.45
N ARG A 178 4.72 23.19 -22.75
CA ARG A 178 4.15 22.10 -23.56
C ARG A 178 5.15 21.54 -24.59
N ASP A 179 6.40 21.98 -24.51
CA ASP A 179 7.46 21.74 -25.49
C ASP A 179 8.68 21.05 -24.85
N VAL A 180 8.48 20.27 -23.78
CA VAL A 180 9.60 19.49 -23.21
C VAL A 180 10.11 18.51 -24.28
N PRO A 181 11.42 18.45 -24.54
CA PRO A 181 12.00 17.62 -25.61
C PRO A 181 12.13 16.15 -25.16
N ILE A 182 11.02 15.56 -24.74
CA ILE A 182 10.87 14.14 -24.43
C ILE A 182 10.38 13.37 -25.65
N ASP A 183 10.65 12.07 -25.72
CA ASP A 183 9.94 11.16 -26.62
C ASP A 183 8.76 10.53 -25.88
N VAL A 184 7.65 10.30 -26.57
CA VAL A 184 6.45 9.71 -25.97
C VAL A 184 6.09 8.46 -26.75
N ASP A 185 6.52 7.32 -26.23
CA ASP A 185 6.11 6.00 -26.71
C ASP A 185 5.03 5.43 -25.80
N TYR A 186 3.78 5.43 -26.25
CA TYR A 186 2.66 4.90 -25.48
C TYR A 186 2.81 3.42 -25.12
N ALA A 187 3.49 2.62 -25.95
CA ALA A 187 3.72 1.21 -25.66
C ALA A 187 4.64 1.03 -24.45
N SER A 188 5.53 2.00 -24.20
CA SER A 188 6.40 2.04 -23.02
C SER A 188 5.68 2.42 -21.73
N PHE A 189 4.49 3.02 -21.82
CA PHE A 189 3.69 3.42 -20.66
C PHE A 189 2.74 2.32 -20.15
N VAL A 190 2.56 1.25 -20.93
CA VAL A 190 1.77 0.09 -20.51
C VAL A 190 2.49 -0.61 -19.34
N PRO A 191 1.88 -0.68 -18.14
CA PRO A 191 2.53 -1.30 -17.00
C PRO A 191 2.89 -2.78 -17.23
N ARG A 192 4.06 -3.18 -16.74
CA ARG A 192 4.55 -4.56 -16.77
C ARG A 192 5.01 -4.99 -15.37
N PRO A 193 4.07 -5.38 -14.49
CA PRO A 193 4.40 -5.66 -13.09
C PRO A 193 5.23 -6.92 -12.94
N ASP A 194 6.36 -6.81 -12.25
CA ASP A 194 7.14 -7.93 -11.72
C ASP A 194 6.62 -8.26 -10.32
N LEU A 195 5.74 -9.26 -10.25
CA LEU A 195 5.12 -9.68 -8.99
C LEU A 195 6.13 -10.26 -8.00
N GLY A 196 7.21 -10.89 -8.48
CA GLY A 196 8.26 -11.44 -7.63
C GLY A 196 9.05 -10.32 -6.94
N ARG A 197 9.52 -9.34 -7.72
CA ARG A 197 10.20 -8.15 -7.19
C ARG A 197 9.28 -7.34 -6.28
N THR A 198 8.01 -7.15 -6.66
CA THR A 198 7.02 -6.43 -5.84
C THR A 198 6.78 -7.14 -4.50
N ALA A 199 6.68 -8.47 -4.50
CA ALA A 199 6.50 -9.26 -3.28
C ALA A 199 7.70 -9.11 -2.33
N ALA A 200 8.93 -9.23 -2.87
CA ALA A 200 10.15 -9.04 -2.08
C ALA A 200 10.19 -7.65 -1.42
N MET A 201 9.85 -6.59 -2.18
CA MET A 201 9.77 -5.23 -1.63
C MET A 201 8.72 -5.10 -0.52
N PHE A 202 7.52 -5.67 -0.70
CA PHE A 202 6.49 -5.65 0.34
C PHE A 202 6.86 -6.44 1.58
N THR A 203 7.62 -7.54 1.44
CA THR A 203 8.18 -8.25 2.60
C THR A 203 9.16 -7.35 3.36
N THR A 204 10.09 -6.70 2.67
CA THR A 204 11.06 -5.77 3.30
C THR A 204 10.38 -4.59 3.97
N LEU A 205 9.29 -4.07 3.38
CA LEU A 205 8.51 -2.95 3.91
C LEU A 205 7.40 -3.38 4.89
N GLU A 206 7.29 -4.68 5.20
CA GLU A 206 6.25 -5.27 6.05
C GLU A 206 4.80 -4.98 5.59
N PHE A 207 4.58 -4.80 4.29
CA PHE A 207 3.26 -4.58 3.68
C PHE A 207 2.48 -5.88 3.46
N LYS A 208 2.09 -6.52 4.57
CA LYS A 208 1.48 -7.87 4.62
C LYS A 208 0.24 -8.05 3.71
N ASN A 209 -0.56 -7.00 3.52
CA ASN A 209 -1.85 -7.07 2.83
C ASN A 209 -1.91 -6.30 1.49
N MET A 210 -0.79 -5.76 0.99
CA MET A 210 -0.81 -4.93 -0.22
C MET A 210 -0.79 -5.75 -1.51
N MET A 211 -0.33 -7.00 -1.46
CA MET A 211 -0.21 -7.84 -2.66
C MET A 211 -1.57 -8.17 -3.29
N SER A 212 -2.62 -8.39 -2.49
CA SER A 212 -3.97 -8.59 -3.03
C SER A 212 -4.46 -7.37 -3.82
N ARG A 213 -4.26 -6.16 -3.26
CA ARG A 213 -4.64 -4.91 -3.93
C ARG A 213 -3.87 -4.67 -5.22
N VAL A 214 -2.58 -5.03 -5.26
CA VAL A 214 -1.78 -4.96 -6.49
C VAL A 214 -2.32 -5.92 -7.54
N LYS A 215 -2.61 -7.17 -7.18
CA LYS A 215 -3.19 -8.15 -8.11
C LYS A 215 -4.53 -7.67 -8.67
N ASP A 216 -5.39 -7.11 -7.83
CA ASP A 216 -6.68 -6.58 -8.26
C ASP A 216 -6.50 -5.39 -9.23
N ALA A 217 -5.66 -4.41 -8.85
CA ALA A 217 -5.44 -3.19 -9.62
C ALA A 217 -4.71 -3.42 -10.95
N PHE A 218 -3.79 -4.39 -10.99
CA PHE A 218 -2.99 -4.73 -12.17
C PHE A 218 -3.47 -5.99 -12.89
N SER A 219 -4.65 -6.51 -12.56
CA SER A 219 -5.21 -7.75 -13.14
C SER A 219 -5.21 -7.77 -14.66
N ALA A 220 -5.40 -6.61 -15.31
CA ALA A 220 -5.36 -6.47 -16.77
C ALA A 220 -3.94 -6.53 -17.40
N PHE A 221 -2.89 -6.36 -16.58
CA PHE A 221 -1.48 -6.31 -17.01
C PHE A 221 -0.68 -7.53 -16.57
N VAL A 222 -1.21 -8.33 -15.66
CA VAL A 222 -0.63 -9.61 -15.28
C VAL A 222 -0.96 -10.63 -16.37
N THR A 223 -0.02 -10.87 -17.26
CA THR A 223 -0.07 -12.00 -18.18
C THR A 223 0.45 -13.25 -17.46
N ASP A 224 -0.30 -14.36 -17.51
CA ASP A 224 0.18 -15.67 -17.01
C ASP A 224 1.47 -16.14 -17.72
N ASP A 225 1.85 -15.49 -18.82
CA ASP A 225 3.13 -15.65 -19.51
C ASP A 225 4.19 -14.65 -18.98
N ALA A 226 4.72 -14.93 -17.79
CA ALA A 226 6.08 -14.49 -17.48
C ALA A 226 7.06 -15.40 -18.25
N PRO A 227 8.15 -14.86 -18.86
CA PRO A 227 9.21 -15.72 -19.36
C PRO A 227 9.73 -16.56 -18.20
N ALA A 228 9.75 -17.88 -18.38
CA ALA A 228 10.24 -18.89 -17.45
C ALA A 228 11.77 -18.80 -17.22
N GLY A 229 12.28 -17.61 -16.89
CA GLY A 229 13.69 -17.29 -16.97
C GLY A 229 14.15 -16.14 -16.08
N VAL A 230 13.47 -15.85 -14.97
CA VAL A 230 14.09 -15.32 -13.72
C VAL A 230 13.28 -15.84 -12.53
N ALA A 231 13.03 -17.14 -12.52
CA ALA A 231 12.49 -17.85 -11.36
C ALA A 231 13.54 -18.84 -10.89
N GLU A 232 14.67 -18.37 -10.37
CA GLU A 232 15.61 -19.21 -9.62
C GLU A 232 16.68 -18.37 -8.88
N SER A 233 16.22 -17.52 -7.97
CA SER A 233 16.96 -17.26 -6.72
C SER A 233 16.04 -16.76 -5.61
N ALA A 234 14.78 -17.20 -5.61
CA ALA A 234 14.21 -17.60 -4.33
C ALA A 234 15.01 -18.85 -3.97
N GLU A 235 15.63 -18.89 -2.81
CA GLU A 235 16.10 -20.15 -2.24
C GLU A 235 14.98 -21.15 -2.49
N GLN A 236 15.25 -22.15 -3.33
CA GLN A 236 14.49 -23.37 -3.31
C GLN A 236 14.68 -23.87 -1.87
N ASN A 237 13.80 -23.42 -0.97
CA ASN A 237 13.35 -24.26 0.11
C ASN A 237 12.76 -25.45 -0.63
N ALA A 238 13.63 -26.43 -0.91
CA ALA A 238 13.22 -27.76 -1.23
C ALA A 238 12.13 -28.04 -0.22
N VAL A 239 10.90 -28.22 -0.69
CA VAL A 239 9.82 -28.73 0.13
C VAL A 239 10.28 -30.14 0.48
N VAL A 240 11.09 -30.25 1.53
CA VAL A 240 11.42 -31.51 2.16
C VAL A 240 10.11 -31.89 2.81
N GLY A 241 9.32 -32.69 2.10
CA GLY A 241 8.13 -33.32 2.66
C GLY A 241 8.55 -34.10 3.89
N LEU A 242 8.43 -33.46 5.06
CA LEU A 242 8.65 -34.10 6.35
C LEU A 242 7.39 -34.88 6.68
N GLU A 243 7.32 -36.12 6.18
CA GLU A 243 6.27 -37.04 6.57
C GLU A 243 6.57 -37.58 7.98
N ALA A 244 5.67 -37.30 8.91
CA ALA A 244 5.74 -37.89 10.24
C ALA A 244 5.33 -39.37 10.20
N LYS A 245 6.15 -40.25 10.78
CA LYS A 245 5.79 -41.66 10.99
C LYS A 245 4.93 -41.77 12.24
N VAL A 246 3.61 -41.83 12.05
CA VAL A 246 2.65 -41.91 13.17
C VAL A 246 2.41 -43.37 13.56
N THR A 247 2.60 -43.66 14.85
CA THR A 247 2.25 -44.95 15.46
C THR A 247 1.22 -44.73 16.55
N ARG A 248 0.20 -45.59 16.64
CA ARG A 248 -0.77 -45.52 17.75
C ARG A 248 -0.20 -46.20 18.99
N GLY A 249 -0.38 -45.59 20.15
CA GLY A 249 0.09 -46.11 21.43
C GLY A 249 -0.88 -45.79 22.57
N SER A 250 -0.72 -46.50 23.68
CA SER A 250 -1.52 -46.31 24.91
C SER A 250 -0.68 -45.84 26.10
N SER A 251 0.60 -45.55 25.89
CA SER A 251 1.55 -45.07 26.89
C SER A 251 2.52 -44.07 26.28
N LEU A 252 3.18 -43.26 27.11
CA LEU A 252 4.25 -42.38 26.63
C LEU A 252 5.43 -43.22 26.09
N PRO A 253 6.12 -42.77 25.03
CA PRO A 253 7.24 -43.51 24.45
C PRO A 253 8.41 -43.64 25.45
N ALA A 254 9.01 -44.84 25.54
CA ALA A 254 10.06 -45.14 26.53
C ALA A 254 11.36 -44.32 26.37
N LYS A 255 11.59 -43.71 25.20
CA LYS A 255 12.77 -42.91 24.87
C LYS A 255 12.66 -41.44 25.28
N VAL A 256 11.52 -41.01 25.81
CA VAL A 256 11.28 -39.61 26.15
C VAL A 256 12.00 -39.26 27.45
N LYS A 257 13.08 -38.46 27.36
CA LYS A 257 13.82 -37.90 28.50
C LYS A 257 14.11 -36.43 28.23
N GLY A 258 13.97 -35.58 29.24
CA GLY A 258 14.19 -34.13 29.09
C GLY A 258 12.98 -33.43 28.49
N GLU A 259 13.20 -32.59 27.48
CA GLU A 259 12.15 -31.81 26.81
C GLU A 259 11.30 -32.71 25.91
N VAL A 260 9.98 -32.65 26.10
CA VAL A 260 9.03 -33.51 25.40
C VAL A 260 8.10 -32.68 24.54
N VAL A 261 8.18 -32.83 23.22
CA VAL A 261 7.27 -32.15 22.31
C VAL A 261 5.95 -32.91 22.26
N VAL A 262 4.86 -32.22 22.62
CA VAL A 262 3.51 -32.78 22.57
C VAL A 262 2.57 -31.79 21.88
N LEU A 263 1.51 -32.32 21.26
CA LEU A 263 0.40 -31.52 20.75
C LEU A 263 -0.91 -32.22 21.07
N ALA A 264 -1.79 -31.55 21.81
CA ALA A 264 -3.10 -32.06 22.17
C ALA A 264 -4.14 -31.65 21.13
N GLY A 265 -4.91 -32.62 20.63
CA GLY A 265 -6.06 -32.38 19.76
C GLY A 265 -7.31 -32.14 20.59
N TRP A 266 -8.07 -31.09 20.29
CA TRP A 266 -9.26 -30.68 21.05
C TRP A 266 -10.52 -30.77 20.19
N GLY A 267 -11.67 -30.93 20.84
CA GLY A 267 -12.97 -30.78 20.20
C GLY A 267 -13.29 -29.32 19.87
N SER A 268 -14.41 -29.10 19.17
CA SER A 268 -14.83 -27.78 18.69
C SER A 268 -15.40 -26.85 19.76
N GLU A 269 -15.76 -27.38 20.93
CA GLU A 269 -16.31 -26.61 22.03
C GLU A 269 -15.23 -26.39 23.12
N ASP A 270 -14.99 -25.13 23.49
CA ASP A 270 -14.05 -24.76 24.57
C ASP A 270 -14.76 -24.86 25.93
N THR A 271 -15.10 -26.10 26.33
CA THR A 271 -15.72 -26.38 27.63
C THR A 271 -14.67 -26.73 28.68
N LEU A 272 -14.88 -26.21 29.89
CA LEU A 272 -13.96 -26.40 31.00
C LEU A 272 -13.96 -27.88 31.43
N GLY A 273 -12.83 -28.55 31.26
CA GLY A 273 -12.63 -29.94 31.72
C GLY A 273 -12.71 -31.00 30.64
N ASP A 274 -12.91 -30.62 29.38
CA ASP A 274 -12.87 -31.55 28.25
C ASP A 274 -11.51 -32.22 28.14
N ALA A 275 -11.53 -33.55 27.99
CA ALA A 275 -10.32 -34.29 27.68
C ALA A 275 -9.91 -34.05 26.21
N PRO A 276 -8.60 -33.96 25.91
CA PRO A 276 -8.17 -33.93 24.53
C PRO A 276 -8.66 -35.19 23.79
N ASN A 277 -9.11 -35.01 22.55
CA ASN A 277 -9.50 -36.09 21.63
C ASN A 277 -8.33 -37.02 21.28
N GLY A 278 -7.10 -36.53 21.47
CA GLY A 278 -5.90 -37.31 21.38
C GLY A 278 -4.66 -36.47 21.68
N LEU A 279 -3.53 -37.14 21.87
CA LEU A 279 -2.24 -36.53 22.14
C LEU A 279 -1.21 -37.07 21.16
N ALA A 280 -0.62 -36.19 20.37
CA ALA A 280 0.59 -36.49 19.61
C ALA A 280 1.80 -36.24 20.50
N VAL A 281 2.70 -37.23 20.59
CA VAL A 281 3.96 -37.13 21.33
C VAL A 281 5.09 -37.46 20.37
N VAL A 282 6.06 -36.56 20.23
CA VAL A 282 7.24 -36.83 19.40
C VAL A 282 8.08 -37.90 20.11
N SER A 283 8.21 -39.07 19.49
CA SER A 283 8.91 -40.22 20.07
C SER A 283 10.38 -40.27 19.67
N ASP A 284 10.71 -39.75 18.47
CA ASP A 284 12.09 -39.60 17.98
C ASP A 284 12.13 -38.52 16.89
N VAL A 285 12.80 -37.40 17.20
CA VAL A 285 12.95 -36.25 16.28
C VAL A 285 13.77 -36.64 15.06
N SER A 286 14.81 -37.47 15.23
CA SER A 286 15.75 -37.83 14.16
C SER A 286 15.11 -38.69 13.08
N SER A 287 14.07 -39.46 13.43
CA SER A 287 13.31 -40.29 12.51
C SER A 287 11.89 -39.79 12.26
N SER A 288 11.60 -38.52 12.60
CA SER A 288 10.29 -37.87 12.46
C SER A 288 9.14 -38.74 12.98
N SER A 289 9.37 -39.43 14.10
CA SER A 289 8.45 -40.44 14.63
C SER A 289 7.56 -39.84 15.71
N VAL A 290 6.26 -40.09 15.58
CA VAL A 290 5.22 -39.56 16.47
C VAL A 290 4.38 -40.71 17.00
N THR A 291 4.11 -40.70 18.29
CA THR A 291 3.13 -41.59 18.91
C THR A 291 1.83 -40.84 19.12
N TRP A 292 0.75 -41.33 18.52
CA TRP A 292 -0.61 -40.85 18.72
C TRP A 292 -1.31 -41.65 19.81
N ILE A 293 -1.88 -40.97 20.79
CA ILE A 293 -2.57 -41.56 21.93
C ILE A 293 -4.02 -41.09 21.91
N ASP A 294 -4.95 -42.02 21.66
CA ASP A 294 -6.39 -41.71 21.57
C ASP A 294 -7.01 -41.39 22.96
N ASP A 295 -6.63 -42.15 24.00
CA ASP A 295 -7.15 -41.97 25.36
C ASP A 295 -6.08 -41.31 26.25
N VAL A 296 -6.09 -39.97 26.26
CA VAL A 296 -5.07 -39.16 26.95
C VAL A 296 -5.13 -39.33 28.47
N SER A 297 -6.28 -39.70 29.03
CA SER A 297 -6.45 -39.95 30.47
C SER A 297 -5.52 -41.05 30.99
N ARG A 298 -5.19 -42.04 30.14
CA ARG A 298 -4.28 -43.15 30.51
C ARG A 298 -2.85 -42.71 30.75
N VAL A 299 -2.43 -41.60 30.13
CA VAL A 299 -1.06 -41.08 30.26
C VAL A 299 -0.97 -39.85 31.14
N LEU A 300 -2.08 -39.36 31.68
CA LEU A 300 -2.15 -38.15 32.51
C LEU A 300 -1.12 -38.15 33.66
N ASP A 301 -1.01 -39.26 34.41
CA ASP A 301 -0.06 -39.39 35.52
C ASP A 301 1.41 -39.37 35.08
N SER A 302 1.68 -39.87 33.88
CA SER A 302 3.03 -39.87 33.33
C SER A 302 3.36 -38.50 32.73
N LEU A 303 2.38 -37.86 32.08
CA LEU A 303 2.47 -36.54 31.49
C LEU A 303 2.72 -35.46 32.56
N SER A 304 2.03 -35.55 33.72
CA SER A 304 2.20 -34.60 34.82
C SER A 304 3.58 -34.66 35.48
N LYS A 305 4.31 -35.76 35.31
CA LYS A 305 5.64 -35.98 35.90
C LYS A 305 6.79 -35.67 34.94
N LEU A 306 6.49 -35.21 33.73
CA LEU A 306 7.54 -34.84 32.78
C LEU A 306 8.28 -33.58 33.27
N PRO A 307 9.60 -33.49 33.07
CA PRO A 307 10.37 -32.34 33.54
C PRO A 307 10.07 -31.07 32.73
N MET A 308 9.78 -31.22 31.42
CA MET A 308 9.37 -30.13 30.54
C MET A 308 8.55 -30.64 29.36
N ILE A 309 7.49 -29.90 29.02
CA ILE A 309 6.71 -30.08 27.81
C ILE A 309 6.97 -28.90 26.87
N VAL A 310 7.12 -29.18 25.57
CA VAL A 310 7.13 -28.19 24.48
C VAL A 310 5.82 -28.38 23.72
N THR A 311 4.97 -27.35 23.65
CA THR A 311 3.65 -27.42 23.01
C THR A 311 3.26 -26.07 22.43
N HIS A 312 2.18 -26.05 21.64
CA HIS A 312 1.46 -24.83 21.25
C HIS A 312 0.18 -24.72 22.09
N ASP A 313 -0.11 -23.52 22.62
CA ASP A 313 -1.24 -23.25 23.52
C ASP A 313 -1.27 -24.18 24.75
N ALA A 314 -0.27 -24.03 25.61
CA ALA A 314 -0.10 -24.79 26.84
C ALA A 314 -1.26 -24.65 27.82
N LYS A 315 -1.98 -23.51 27.74
CA LYS A 315 -3.03 -23.13 28.67
C LYS A 315 -4.18 -24.14 28.67
N ARG A 316 -4.58 -24.64 27.51
CA ARG A 316 -5.64 -25.66 27.40
C ARG A 316 -5.23 -26.97 28.06
N LEU A 317 -4.01 -27.44 27.77
CA LEU A 317 -3.48 -28.67 28.33
C LEU A 317 -3.40 -28.59 29.86
N HIS A 318 -2.87 -27.48 30.39
CA HIS A 318 -2.80 -27.25 31.83
C HIS A 318 -4.17 -27.18 32.50
N ARG A 319 -5.13 -26.47 31.90
CA ARG A 319 -6.50 -26.41 32.43
C ARG A 319 -7.13 -27.79 32.55
N TRP A 320 -6.98 -28.63 31.52
CA TRP A 320 -7.46 -30.01 31.57
C TRP A 320 -6.78 -30.83 32.67
N MET A 321 -5.44 -30.75 32.77
CA MET A 321 -4.68 -31.48 33.80
C MET A 321 -5.09 -31.08 35.23
N LEU A 322 -5.27 -29.77 35.48
CA LEU A 322 -5.76 -29.24 36.76
C LEU A 322 -7.18 -29.74 37.07
N SER A 323 -8.09 -29.67 36.09
CA SER A 323 -9.47 -30.16 36.26
C SER A 323 -9.55 -31.67 36.50
N SER A 324 -8.55 -32.42 36.03
CA SER A 324 -8.40 -33.86 36.26
C SER A 324 -7.68 -34.19 37.58
N GLY A 325 -7.43 -33.19 38.44
CA GLY A 325 -6.88 -33.35 39.78
C GLY A 325 -5.35 -33.47 39.83
N ARG A 326 -4.61 -32.92 38.87
CA ARG A 326 -3.13 -32.82 38.95
C ARG A 326 -2.75 -31.44 39.47
N GLU A 327 -2.17 -31.39 40.67
CA GLU A 327 -1.75 -30.13 41.31
C GLU A 327 -0.33 -29.72 40.92
N ASP A 328 0.55 -30.69 40.65
CA ASP A 328 1.91 -30.46 40.17
C ASP A 328 1.96 -30.64 38.65
N LEU A 329 2.26 -29.55 37.94
CA LEU A 329 2.27 -29.51 36.48
C LEU A 329 3.70 -29.41 35.95
N PRO A 330 3.99 -30.01 34.79
CA PRO A 330 5.30 -29.92 34.16
C PRO A 330 5.61 -28.47 33.78
N LYS A 331 6.90 -28.12 33.70
CA LYS A 331 7.31 -26.86 33.05
C LYS A 331 6.89 -26.89 31.58
N VAL A 332 6.53 -25.75 31.02
CA VAL A 332 6.17 -25.67 29.61
C VAL A 332 6.96 -24.60 28.88
N PHE A 333 7.44 -24.96 27.69
CA PHE A 333 7.81 -24.02 26.66
C PHE A 333 6.65 -23.93 25.65
N ASP A 334 5.95 -22.81 25.66
CA ASP A 334 4.82 -22.56 24.76
C ASP A 334 5.31 -21.83 23.51
N VAL A 335 5.24 -22.50 22.36
CA VAL A 335 5.70 -21.92 21.09
C VAL A 335 4.84 -20.74 20.63
N ALA A 336 3.57 -20.67 21.06
CA ALA A 336 2.71 -19.51 20.77
C ALA A 336 3.20 -18.27 21.52
N ILE A 337 3.55 -18.43 22.80
CA ILE A 337 4.13 -17.34 23.61
C ILE A 337 5.52 -16.96 23.10
N ALA A 338 6.36 -17.94 22.74
CA ALA A 338 7.66 -17.66 22.14
C ALA A 338 7.53 -16.85 20.85
N GLY A 339 6.58 -17.22 19.97
CA GLY A 339 6.26 -16.47 18.77
C GLY A 339 5.82 -15.04 19.06
N TYR A 340 4.92 -14.86 20.03
CA TYR A 340 4.47 -13.53 20.47
C TYR A 340 5.61 -12.67 21.02
N LEU A 341 6.56 -13.25 21.77
CA LEU A 341 7.70 -12.50 22.30
C LEU A 341 8.70 -12.07 21.22
N LEU A 342 8.76 -12.80 20.10
CA LEU A 342 9.59 -12.44 18.95
C LEU A 342 8.93 -11.35 18.10
N ASP A 343 7.61 -11.35 17.97
CA ASP A 343 6.84 -10.34 17.24
C ASP A 343 5.50 -10.06 17.95
N PRO A 344 5.47 -9.09 18.89
CA PRO A 344 4.27 -8.78 19.67
C PRO A 344 3.16 -8.05 18.89
N ALA A 345 3.46 -7.60 17.66
CA ALA A 345 2.52 -6.83 16.84
C ALA A 345 1.56 -7.74 16.06
N ASP A 346 1.99 -8.95 15.71
CA ASP A 346 1.10 -9.99 15.24
C ASP A 346 0.38 -10.65 16.42
N GLY A 347 -0.93 -10.89 16.27
CA GLY A 347 -1.77 -11.54 17.29
C GLY A 347 -1.45 -13.02 17.50
N GLU A 348 -2.45 -13.81 17.90
CA GLU A 348 -2.29 -15.26 18.07
C GLU A 348 -1.88 -15.93 16.74
N ARG A 349 -0.72 -16.61 16.74
CA ARG A 349 -0.19 -17.35 15.58
C ARG A 349 -0.42 -18.85 15.75
N THR A 350 -0.83 -19.52 14.69
CA THR A 350 -0.90 -20.99 14.67
C THR A 350 0.50 -21.60 14.56
N VAL A 351 0.63 -22.91 14.81
CA VAL A 351 1.90 -23.63 14.57
C VAL A 351 2.34 -23.50 13.10
N GLY A 352 1.38 -23.50 12.16
CA GLY A 352 1.67 -23.33 10.73
C GLY A 352 2.25 -21.97 10.41
N ASP A 353 1.68 -20.91 10.98
CA ASP A 353 2.18 -19.54 10.80
C ASP A 353 3.60 -19.39 11.34
N LEU A 354 3.87 -19.96 12.53
CA LEU A 354 5.19 -19.94 13.15
C LEU A 354 6.22 -20.75 12.34
N ALA A 355 5.82 -21.91 11.80
CA ALA A 355 6.69 -22.71 10.94
C ALA A 355 7.02 -22.00 9.63
N ALA A 356 6.04 -21.34 9.02
CA ALA A 356 6.27 -20.56 7.80
C ALA A 356 7.20 -19.37 8.06
N ALA A 357 6.95 -18.62 9.13
CA ALA A 357 7.70 -17.42 9.47
C ALA A 357 9.15 -17.69 9.91
N HIS A 358 9.38 -18.77 10.67
CA HIS A 358 10.69 -19.00 11.31
C HIS A 358 11.48 -20.17 10.73
N LEU A 359 10.84 -21.10 10.01
CA LEU A 359 11.48 -22.27 9.43
C LEU A 359 11.38 -22.31 7.89
N GLY A 360 10.60 -21.41 7.27
CA GLY A 360 10.38 -21.40 5.82
C GLY A 360 9.61 -22.64 5.33
N VAL A 361 8.91 -23.34 6.23
CA VAL A 361 8.16 -24.57 5.96
C VAL A 361 6.66 -24.28 6.00
N ALA A 362 5.96 -24.58 4.91
CA ALA A 362 4.50 -24.57 4.87
C ALA A 362 3.95 -25.93 5.32
N LEU A 363 2.98 -25.94 6.24
CA LEU A 363 2.22 -27.14 6.57
C LEU A 363 1.09 -27.31 5.54
N ASP A 364 1.14 -28.38 4.74
CA ASP A 364 0.08 -28.64 3.76
C ASP A 364 -1.19 -29.16 4.48
N ALA A 365 -2.29 -28.42 4.34
CA ALA A 365 -3.60 -28.77 4.90
C ALA A 365 -4.47 -29.61 3.93
N SER A 366 -3.92 -30.08 2.79
CA SER A 366 -4.68 -30.64 1.67
C SER A 366 -5.26 -32.05 1.86
N SER A 367 -5.02 -32.74 2.98
CA SER A 367 -5.73 -34.00 3.29
C SER A 367 -7.07 -33.80 4.04
N ARG A 368 -7.86 -32.79 3.65
CA ARG A 368 -9.24 -32.62 4.15
C ARG A 368 -10.20 -33.51 3.36
N THR A 369 -10.62 -34.64 3.94
CA THR A 369 -11.84 -35.37 3.52
C THR A 369 -13.07 -34.48 3.82
N PRO A 370 -14.12 -34.45 2.97
CA PRO A 370 -14.98 -33.27 2.85
C PRO A 370 -16.06 -33.12 3.92
N SER A 371 -16.42 -31.84 4.08
CA SER A 371 -17.64 -31.25 4.68
C SER A 371 -17.91 -31.53 6.15
N GLY A 372 -17.53 -30.56 6.97
CA GLY A 372 -18.08 -30.31 8.29
C GLY A 372 -17.49 -29.00 8.77
N GLN A 373 -18.34 -27.99 8.92
CA GLN A 373 -18.01 -26.67 9.46
C GLN A 373 -17.07 -26.82 10.66
N LEU A 374 -15.95 -26.08 10.66
CA LEU A 374 -14.95 -25.85 11.72
C LEU A 374 -13.51 -26.10 11.20
N SER A 375 -12.89 -25.00 10.75
CA SER A 375 -11.46 -24.86 10.61
C SER A 375 -10.84 -24.47 11.95
N PHE A 376 -9.81 -25.18 12.37
CA PHE A 376 -8.61 -24.56 12.93
C PHE A 376 -7.44 -24.92 12.00
#